data_AF-A0A955SJ61-F1
#
_entry.id   AF-A0A955SJ61-F1
#
_cell.length_a   1.000
_cell.length_b   1.000
_cell.length_c   1.000
_cell.angle_alpha   90.00
_cell.angle_beta   90.00
_cell.angle_gamma   90.00
#
_symmetry.space_group_name_H-M   'P 1'
#
loop_
_entity.id
_entity.type
_entity.pdbx_description
1 polymer ?
#
loop_
_entity_poly.entity_id
_entity_poly.type
_entity_poly.pdbx_seq_one_letter_code
_entity_poly.pdbx_strand_id
1 'polypeptide(L)'
;MNYDKGSSKKATSSGESYMTGNRTVFIDFLHLFALVGFAVAQPLYDLLGQNPEFFVSHKASPEFIIGMVLVLSMGVALGLVLLELAAWLVGERVRRSMHWVLVFGLAFLTVLPPAKGLIDGTDLLIVGFALLVGFFFSVLYVRWQTVRLFVTVLSPAVVAFPLWFLLFTPVGRLVMPDALEAQEDIAINNPVPVVFVVLDEINTTALLDAKGRIDPVRFPNFASLASQSQWFQNATATYVETAVAVSAILTGRQPRADVRLNPTATDHPQNLFTMLGDHYRFNVIESVTRLCPQELCKEENDAGASFRYNSFFADLMVIFLHIISPPQLGKKLPPLHAQWTGFGEEIL
;
A
#
# COMPACT_ATOMS: atom_id res chain seq x y z
N MET A 1 50.47 -34.25 -61.30
CA MET A 1 49.93 -32.93 -61.73
C MET A 1 48.49 -32.86 -61.25
N ASN A 2 48.31 -32.31 -60.04
CA ASN A 2 47.66 -31.02 -59.73
C ASN A 2 46.12 -31.11 -59.71
N TYR A 3 45.52 -31.20 -58.51
CA TYR A 3 44.96 -30.10 -57.68
C TYR A 3 43.58 -29.66 -58.20
N ASP A 4 42.50 -29.85 -57.43
CA ASP A 4 42.00 -28.77 -56.55
C ASP A 4 40.89 -29.26 -55.58
N LYS A 5 40.97 -28.78 -54.33
CA LYS A 5 39.97 -28.91 -53.26
C LYS A 5 39.65 -27.47 -52.81
N GLY A 6 38.42 -27.01 -52.98
CA GLY A 6 37.94 -25.76 -52.39
C GLY A 6 36.40 -25.73 -52.42
N SER A 7 35.72 -25.90 -51.28
CA SER A 7 35.34 -24.85 -50.33
C SER A 7 34.06 -24.12 -50.74
N SER A 8 32.92 -24.53 -50.17
CA SER A 8 31.77 -23.65 -49.95
C SER A 8 30.87 -24.22 -48.84
N LYS A 9 31.22 -23.96 -47.58
CA LYS A 9 30.33 -24.05 -46.41
C LYS A 9 30.84 -23.08 -45.35
N LYS A 10 30.47 -21.80 -45.45
CA LYS A 10 30.55 -20.81 -44.35
C LYS A 10 29.81 -19.53 -44.75
N ALA A 11 28.49 -19.50 -44.53
CA ALA A 11 27.73 -18.24 -44.58
C ALA A 11 26.41 -18.24 -43.76
N THR A 12 26.12 -19.25 -42.94
CA THR A 12 24.84 -19.31 -42.19
C THR A 12 24.95 -19.32 -40.67
N SER A 13 26.15 -19.43 -40.06
CA SER A 13 26.26 -19.56 -38.60
C SER A 13 26.31 -18.23 -37.82
N SER A 14 26.38 -17.08 -38.49
CA SER A 14 26.48 -15.78 -37.83
C SER A 14 25.13 -15.10 -37.58
N GLY A 15 24.02 -15.55 -38.19
CA GLY A 15 22.68 -14.99 -37.93
C GLY A 15 21.97 -15.62 -36.74
N GLU A 16 22.07 -16.94 -36.58
CA GLU A 16 21.39 -17.69 -35.51
C GLU A 16 22.01 -17.46 -34.12
N SER A 17 23.32 -17.23 -34.03
CA SER A 17 24.02 -17.02 -32.75
C SER A 17 23.72 -15.66 -32.11
N TYR A 18 23.41 -14.62 -32.88
CA TYR A 18 23.02 -13.31 -32.33
C TYR A 18 21.54 -13.29 -31.91
N MET A 19 20.68 -13.99 -32.65
CA MET A 19 19.25 -14.12 -32.34
C MET A 19 18.98 -14.95 -31.07
N THR A 20 19.81 -15.96 -30.80
CA THR A 20 19.68 -16.80 -29.60
C THR A 20 20.16 -16.09 -28.33
N GLY A 21 21.24 -15.31 -28.40
CA GLY A 21 21.77 -14.53 -27.26
C GLY A 21 20.80 -13.44 -26.77
N ASN A 22 20.15 -12.71 -27.68
CA ASN A 22 19.17 -11.68 -27.31
C ASN A 22 17.91 -12.26 -26.66
N ARG A 23 17.45 -13.44 -27.09
CA ARG A 23 16.28 -14.10 -26.52
C ARG A 23 16.51 -14.56 -25.08
N THR A 24 17.70 -15.08 -24.78
CA THR A 24 18.04 -15.49 -23.40
C THR A 24 18.10 -14.31 -22.45
N VAL A 25 18.68 -13.18 -22.87
CA VAL A 25 18.78 -11.96 -22.05
C VAL A 25 17.40 -11.35 -21.79
N PHE A 26 16.53 -11.32 -22.81
CA PHE A 26 15.17 -10.81 -22.64
C PHE A 26 14.36 -11.65 -21.63
N ILE A 27 14.50 -12.97 -21.66
CA ILE A 27 13.83 -13.88 -20.73
C ILE A 27 14.37 -13.68 -19.29
N ASP A 28 15.69 -13.52 -19.14
CA ASP A 28 16.31 -13.24 -17.84
C ASP A 28 15.77 -11.94 -17.24
N PHE A 29 15.59 -10.89 -18.04
CA PHE A 29 14.96 -9.64 -17.58
C PHE A 29 13.50 -9.85 -17.20
N LEU A 30 12.73 -10.56 -18.02
CA LEU A 30 11.33 -10.87 -17.72
C LEU A 30 11.19 -11.62 -16.39
N HIS A 31 12.11 -12.53 -16.08
CA HIS A 31 12.14 -13.24 -14.80
C HIS A 31 12.40 -12.30 -13.62
N LEU A 32 13.28 -11.31 -13.75
CA LEU A 32 13.48 -10.30 -12.71
C LEU A 32 12.21 -9.49 -12.47
N PHE A 33 11.49 -9.09 -13.53
CA PHE A 33 10.19 -8.42 -13.38
C PHE A 33 9.18 -9.30 -12.64
N ALA A 34 9.06 -10.57 -13.02
CA ALA A 34 8.17 -11.51 -12.35
C ALA A 34 8.52 -11.67 -10.87
N LEU A 35 9.81 -11.90 -10.56
CA LEU A 35 10.29 -12.10 -9.19
C LEU A 35 10.15 -10.83 -8.33
N VAL A 36 10.37 -9.63 -8.87
CA VAL A 36 10.06 -8.36 -8.18
C VAL A 36 8.57 -8.23 -7.91
N GLY A 37 7.74 -8.66 -8.86
CA GLY A 37 6.29 -8.74 -8.69
C GLY A 37 5.90 -9.53 -7.44
N PHE A 38 6.48 -10.72 -7.23
CA PHE A 38 6.21 -11.55 -6.05
C PHE A 38 6.91 -11.07 -4.77
N ALA A 39 8.13 -10.57 -4.87
CA ALA A 39 8.93 -10.18 -3.71
C ALA A 39 8.55 -8.83 -3.10
N VAL A 40 8.03 -7.91 -3.93
CA VAL A 40 7.80 -6.51 -3.54
C VAL A 40 6.37 -6.07 -3.86
N ALA A 41 5.95 -6.15 -5.12
CA ALA A 41 4.69 -5.53 -5.54
C ALA A 41 3.47 -6.24 -4.94
N GLN A 42 3.39 -7.57 -5.03
CA GLN A 42 2.23 -8.34 -4.56
C GLN A 42 1.99 -8.20 -3.05
N PRO A 43 3.00 -8.35 -2.17
CA PRO A 43 2.77 -8.21 -0.73
C PRO A 43 2.32 -6.79 -0.34
N LEU A 44 2.90 -5.76 -0.99
CA LEU A 44 2.49 -4.37 -0.77
C LEU A 44 1.06 -4.12 -1.28
N TYR A 45 0.72 -4.57 -2.48
CA TYR A 45 -0.61 -4.41 -3.05
C TYR A 45 -1.68 -5.17 -2.27
N ASP A 46 -1.36 -6.33 -1.71
CA ASP A 46 -2.32 -7.08 -0.88
C ASP A 46 -2.67 -6.31 0.40
N LEU A 47 -1.66 -5.78 1.10
CA LEU A 47 -1.88 -5.01 2.33
C LEU A 47 -2.54 -3.65 2.04
N LEU A 48 -2.00 -2.89 1.10
CA LEU A 48 -2.51 -1.56 0.75
C LEU A 48 -3.88 -1.62 0.08
N GLY A 49 -4.15 -2.68 -0.70
CA GLY A 49 -5.42 -2.88 -1.37
C GLY A 49 -6.55 -3.07 -0.36
N GLN A 50 -6.26 -3.74 0.75
CA GLN A 50 -7.21 -3.92 1.83
C GLN A 50 -7.34 -2.69 2.73
N ASN A 51 -6.34 -1.80 2.80
CA ASN A 51 -6.30 -0.66 3.72
C ASN A 51 -6.15 0.68 2.96
N PRO A 52 -7.22 1.14 2.28
CA PRO A 52 -7.22 2.37 1.48
C PRO A 52 -6.98 3.64 2.31
N GLU A 53 -7.19 3.59 3.63
CA GLU A 53 -7.00 4.70 4.57
C GLU A 53 -5.57 5.26 4.50
N PHE A 54 -4.59 4.41 4.18
CA PHE A 54 -3.20 4.84 3.94
C PHE A 54 -3.07 5.89 2.83
N PHE A 55 -3.81 5.75 1.73
CA PHE A 55 -3.78 6.73 0.64
C PHE A 55 -4.57 7.99 1.00
N VAL A 56 -5.68 7.83 1.73
CA VAL A 56 -6.54 8.92 2.19
C VAL A 56 -5.79 9.82 3.18
N SER A 57 -5.14 9.24 4.19
CA SER A 57 -4.36 9.94 5.23
C SER A 57 -3.20 10.72 4.62
N HIS A 58 -2.52 10.12 3.64
CA HIS A 58 -1.42 10.76 2.92
C HIS A 58 -1.86 11.78 1.88
N LYS A 59 -3.17 11.95 1.69
CA LYS A 59 -3.71 12.84 0.67
C LYS A 59 -3.25 12.50 -0.76
N ALA A 60 -3.04 11.21 -1.06
CA ALA A 60 -2.54 10.75 -2.35
C ALA A 60 -3.54 11.01 -3.49
N SER A 61 -3.07 11.60 -4.59
CA SER A 61 -3.90 11.83 -5.77
C SER A 61 -4.03 10.56 -6.64
N PRO A 62 -5.07 10.43 -7.48
CA PRO A 62 -5.23 9.31 -8.40
C PRO A 62 -4.00 9.08 -9.30
N GLU A 63 -3.42 10.15 -9.84
CA GLU A 63 -2.25 10.07 -10.72
C GLU A 63 -1.02 9.58 -9.94
N PHE A 64 -0.87 10.01 -8.69
CA PHE A 64 0.20 9.55 -7.83
C PHE A 64 0.07 8.06 -7.51
N ILE A 65 -1.14 7.56 -7.22
CA ILE A 65 -1.39 6.13 -6.96
C ILE A 65 -1.00 5.31 -8.20
N ILE A 66 -1.44 5.72 -9.40
CA ILE A 66 -1.05 5.05 -10.66
C ILE A 66 0.47 5.10 -10.85
N GLY A 67 1.10 6.25 -10.61
CA GLY A 67 2.54 6.41 -10.69
C GLY A 67 3.30 5.48 -9.74
N MET A 68 2.84 5.36 -8.48
CA MET A 68 3.41 4.44 -7.49
C MET A 68 3.29 2.99 -7.97
N VAL A 69 2.14 2.58 -8.49
CA VAL A 69 1.92 1.23 -9.02
C VAL A 69 2.89 0.94 -10.17
N LEU A 70 3.09 1.89 -11.08
CA LEU A 70 4.07 1.75 -12.17
C LEU A 70 5.51 1.66 -11.64
N VAL A 71 5.87 2.48 -10.65
CA VAL A 71 7.22 2.47 -10.05
C VAL A 71 7.48 1.16 -9.32
N LEU A 72 6.53 0.65 -8.54
CA LEU A 72 6.67 -0.61 -7.80
C LEU A 72 6.70 -1.82 -8.74
N SER A 73 5.85 -1.85 -9.76
CA SER A 73 5.77 -2.99 -10.70
C SER A 73 6.86 -2.98 -11.77
N MET A 74 7.26 -1.81 -12.26
CA MET A 74 8.21 -1.68 -13.37
C MET A 74 9.51 -0.98 -12.98
N GLY A 75 9.42 0.11 -12.22
CA GLY A 75 10.58 0.93 -11.85
C GLY A 75 11.64 0.16 -11.05
N VAL A 76 11.22 -0.59 -10.02
CA VAL A 76 12.12 -1.42 -9.20
C VAL A 76 12.82 -2.48 -10.06
N ALA A 77 12.06 -3.21 -10.88
CA ALA A 77 12.59 -4.24 -11.76
C ALA A 77 13.54 -3.65 -12.82
N LEU A 78 13.19 -2.50 -13.40
CA LEU A 78 14.04 -1.79 -14.35
C LEU A 78 15.35 -1.36 -13.71
N GLY A 79 15.33 -0.88 -12.47
CA GLY A 79 16.54 -0.55 -11.72
C GLY A 79 17.49 -1.74 -11.55
N LEU A 80 16.94 -2.93 -11.22
CA LEU A 80 17.73 -4.16 -11.12
C LEU A 80 18.30 -4.61 -12.48
N VAL A 81 17.51 -4.49 -13.56
CA VAL A 81 17.98 -4.79 -14.92
C VAL A 81 19.09 -3.83 -15.34
N LEU A 82 18.96 -2.54 -15.07
CA LEU A 82 20.01 -1.55 -15.35
C LEU A 82 21.29 -1.85 -14.57
N LEU A 83 21.17 -2.31 -13.32
CA LEU A 83 22.30 -2.75 -12.52
C LEU A 83 22.98 -4.00 -13.10
N GLU A 84 22.19 -4.95 -13.62
CA GLU A 84 22.73 -6.12 -14.34
C GLU A 84 23.44 -5.70 -15.65
N LEU A 85 22.86 -4.76 -16.40
CA LEU A 85 23.47 -4.20 -17.60
C LEU A 85 24.76 -3.44 -17.29
N ALA A 86 24.83 -2.71 -16.19
CA ALA A 86 26.06 -2.07 -15.73
C ALA A 86 27.14 -3.11 -15.36
N ALA A 87 26.74 -4.20 -14.69
CA ALA A 87 27.64 -5.33 -14.40
C ALA A 87 28.16 -6.01 -15.67
N TRP A 88 27.40 -5.97 -16.77
CA TRP A 88 27.82 -6.49 -18.06
C TRP A 88 29.02 -5.73 -18.64
N LEU A 89 29.13 -4.43 -18.38
CA LEU A 89 30.27 -3.60 -18.81
C LEU A 89 31.60 -4.06 -18.19
N VAL A 90 31.55 -4.63 -16.98
CA VAL A 90 32.73 -5.16 -16.28
C VAL A 90 33.09 -6.56 -16.79
N GLY A 91 32.09 -7.37 -17.15
CA GLY A 91 32.29 -8.61 -17.86
C GLY A 91 31.17 -9.64 -17.65
N GLU A 92 31.10 -10.61 -18.56
CA GLU A 92 30.05 -11.62 -18.60
C GLU A 92 29.98 -12.51 -17.34
N ARG A 93 31.13 -12.74 -16.68
CA ARG A 93 31.15 -13.48 -15.40
C ARG A 93 30.50 -12.67 -14.27
N VAL A 94 30.75 -11.37 -14.21
CA VAL A 94 30.19 -10.49 -13.18
C VAL A 94 28.69 -10.36 -13.37
N ARG A 95 28.22 -10.19 -14.61
CA ARG A 95 26.79 -10.18 -14.95
C ARG A 95 26.07 -11.44 -14.48
N ARG A 96 26.61 -12.64 -14.78
CA ARG A 96 25.98 -13.91 -14.37
C ARG A 96 25.93 -14.08 -12.86
N SER A 97 27.01 -13.72 -12.16
CA SER A 97 27.02 -13.75 -10.69
C SER A 97 26.00 -12.76 -10.11
N MET A 98 25.92 -11.55 -10.69
CA MET A 98 24.94 -10.54 -10.29
C MET A 98 23.51 -11.05 -10.48
N HIS A 99 23.18 -11.58 -11.66
CA HIS A 99 21.87 -12.15 -11.94
C HIS A 99 21.50 -13.25 -10.95
N TRP A 100 22.42 -14.18 -10.66
CA TRP A 100 22.18 -15.24 -9.69
C TRP A 100 21.93 -14.70 -8.27
N VAL A 101 22.70 -13.69 -7.84
CA VAL A 101 22.49 -13.03 -6.54
C VAL A 101 21.14 -12.31 -6.48
N LEU A 102 20.73 -11.63 -7.56
CA LEU A 102 19.42 -10.98 -7.66
C LEU A 102 18.28 -11.99 -7.57
N VAL A 103 18.36 -13.09 -8.34
CA VAL A 103 17.36 -14.17 -8.30
C VAL A 103 17.29 -14.80 -6.90
N PHE A 104 18.44 -15.05 -6.26
CA PHE A 104 18.50 -15.53 -4.89
C PHE A 104 17.82 -14.56 -3.90
N GLY A 105 18.16 -13.27 -3.96
CA GLY A 105 17.61 -12.25 -3.07
C GLY A 105 16.10 -12.10 -3.23
N LEU A 106 15.60 -12.06 -4.46
CA LEU A 106 14.16 -11.97 -4.73
C LEU A 106 13.40 -13.24 -4.31
N ALA A 107 13.98 -14.42 -4.53
CA ALA A 107 13.39 -15.68 -4.08
C ALA A 107 13.35 -15.75 -2.54
N PHE A 108 14.42 -15.32 -1.87
CA PHE A 108 14.47 -15.19 -0.42
C PHE A 108 13.36 -14.27 0.11
N LEU A 109 13.22 -13.06 -0.46
CA LEU A 109 12.18 -12.11 -0.07
C LEU A 109 10.77 -12.64 -0.33
N THR A 110 10.56 -13.38 -1.41
CA THR A 110 9.25 -13.99 -1.74
C THR A 110 8.82 -15.05 -0.71
N VAL A 111 9.77 -15.85 -0.22
CA VAL A 111 9.49 -16.94 0.73
C VAL A 111 9.26 -16.42 2.15
N LEU A 112 9.79 -15.26 2.48
CA LEU A 112 9.85 -14.80 3.86
C LEU A 112 8.47 -14.49 4.45
N PRO A 113 7.56 -13.73 3.80
CA PRO A 113 6.21 -13.49 4.33
C PRO A 113 5.43 -14.78 4.64
N PRO A 114 5.28 -15.76 3.72
CA PRO A 114 4.55 -16.99 4.03
C PRO A 114 5.27 -17.89 5.04
N ALA A 115 6.61 -17.86 5.12
CA ALA A 115 7.36 -18.65 6.10
C ALA A 115 6.99 -18.30 7.55
N LYS A 116 6.63 -17.04 7.83
CA LYS A 116 6.18 -16.60 9.16
C LYS A 116 4.88 -17.27 9.61
N GLY A 117 3.98 -17.60 8.68
CA GLY A 117 2.72 -18.28 8.98
C GLY A 117 2.83 -19.80 9.04
N LEU A 118 3.91 -20.36 8.50
CA LEU A 118 4.13 -21.81 8.40
C LEU A 118 5.04 -22.38 9.49
N ILE A 119 5.91 -21.54 10.07
CA ILE A 119 6.94 -21.96 11.03
C ILE A 119 6.72 -21.25 12.37
N ASP A 120 6.23 -22.00 13.35
CA ASP A 120 6.26 -21.58 14.75
C ASP A 120 7.69 -21.74 15.29
N GLY A 121 8.45 -20.66 15.34
CA GLY A 121 9.86 -20.71 15.73
C GLY A 121 10.52 -19.36 15.97
N THR A 122 11.82 -19.39 16.23
CA THR A 122 12.63 -18.17 16.35
C THR A 122 12.83 -17.51 14.99
N ASP A 123 13.04 -16.20 14.99
CA ASP A 123 13.37 -15.42 13.78
C ASP A 123 14.52 -16.05 12.96
N LEU A 124 15.49 -16.66 13.64
CA LEU A 124 16.61 -17.36 13.01
C LEU A 124 16.16 -18.57 12.17
N LEU A 125 15.16 -19.33 12.64
CA LEU A 125 14.62 -20.47 11.90
C LEU A 125 13.85 -20.01 10.66
N ILE A 126 13.05 -18.93 10.77
CA ILE A 126 12.29 -18.36 9.66
C ILE A 126 13.26 -17.85 8.58
N VAL A 127 14.25 -17.05 8.99
CA VAL A 127 15.27 -16.51 8.06
C VAL A 127 16.12 -17.64 7.48
N GLY A 128 16.55 -18.60 8.30
CA GLY A 128 17.32 -19.75 7.86
C GLY A 128 16.57 -20.60 6.83
N PHE A 129 15.28 -20.84 7.05
CA PHE A 129 14.42 -21.53 6.09
C PHE A 129 14.28 -20.75 4.78
N ALA A 130 13.98 -19.46 4.85
CA ALA A 130 13.88 -18.62 3.65
C ALA A 130 15.21 -18.57 2.87
N LEU A 131 16.36 -18.49 3.56
CA LEU A 131 17.69 -18.55 2.94
C LEU A 131 17.93 -19.89 2.24
N LEU A 132 17.59 -21.00 2.90
CA LEU A 132 17.73 -22.34 2.32
C LEU A 132 16.88 -22.52 1.07
N VAL A 133 15.60 -22.13 1.13
CA VAL A 133 14.67 -22.25 -0.01
C VAL A 133 15.09 -21.33 -1.14
N GLY A 134 15.42 -20.06 -0.85
CA GLY A 134 15.91 -19.11 -1.85
C GLY A 134 17.21 -19.58 -2.52
N PHE A 135 18.14 -20.12 -1.75
CA PHE A 135 19.40 -20.68 -2.26
C PHE A 135 19.13 -21.88 -3.16
N PHE A 136 18.33 -22.83 -2.68
CA PHE A 136 17.99 -24.02 -3.45
C PHE A 136 17.28 -23.65 -4.76
N PHE A 137 16.31 -22.74 -4.71
CA PHE A 137 15.61 -22.22 -5.88
C PHE A 137 16.58 -21.58 -6.88
N SER A 138 17.49 -20.71 -6.43
CA SER A 138 18.46 -20.03 -7.30
C SER A 138 19.43 -21.02 -7.97
N VAL A 139 19.83 -22.09 -7.28
CA VAL A 139 20.68 -23.15 -7.85
C VAL A 139 19.91 -23.95 -8.89
N LEU A 140 18.66 -24.33 -8.60
CA LEU A 140 17.81 -25.04 -9.55
C LEU A 140 17.46 -24.18 -10.77
N TYR A 141 17.26 -22.87 -10.59
CA TYR A 141 17.02 -21.92 -11.67
C TYR A 141 18.16 -21.89 -12.70
N VAL A 142 19.41 -21.93 -12.25
CA VAL A 142 20.58 -22.00 -13.15
C VAL A 142 20.69 -23.38 -13.79
N ARG A 143 20.43 -24.45 -13.04
CA ARG A 143 20.68 -25.82 -13.51
C ARG A 143 19.58 -26.40 -14.39
N TRP A 144 18.31 -26.08 -14.14
CA TRP A 144 17.17 -26.77 -14.75
C TRP A 144 16.31 -25.82 -15.57
N GLN A 145 16.08 -26.18 -16.84
CA GLN A 145 15.22 -25.42 -17.74
C GLN A 145 13.76 -25.37 -17.28
N THR A 146 13.28 -26.40 -16.57
CA THR A 146 11.92 -26.46 -16.02
C THR A 146 11.64 -25.33 -15.04
N VAL A 147 12.62 -24.98 -14.18
CA VAL A 147 12.45 -23.89 -13.21
C VAL A 147 12.42 -22.53 -13.91
N ARG A 148 13.25 -22.34 -14.95
CA ARG A 148 13.16 -21.14 -15.79
C ARG A 148 11.81 -21.02 -16.48
N LEU A 149 11.30 -22.12 -17.05
CA LEU A 149 9.99 -22.16 -17.68
C LEU A 149 8.87 -21.82 -16.68
N PHE A 150 8.95 -22.34 -15.45
CA PHE A 150 8.02 -21.99 -14.39
C PHE A 150 7.99 -20.49 -14.13
N VAL A 151 9.15 -19.83 -14.02
CA VAL A 151 9.20 -18.36 -13.84
C VAL A 151 8.70 -17.61 -15.09
N THR A 152 8.94 -18.13 -16.30
CA THR A 152 8.37 -17.57 -17.52
C THR A 152 6.84 -17.63 -17.49
N VAL A 153 6.25 -18.73 -17.02
CA VAL A 153 4.79 -18.88 -16.87
C VAL A 153 4.23 -17.93 -15.82
N LEU A 154 5.02 -17.54 -14.82
CA LEU A 154 4.66 -16.53 -13.83
C LEU A 154 4.77 -15.08 -14.34
N SER A 155 5.39 -14.84 -15.49
CA SER A 155 5.57 -13.48 -16.02
C SER A 155 4.30 -12.65 -16.24
N PRO A 156 3.10 -13.22 -16.52
CA PRO A 156 1.86 -12.43 -16.55
C PRO A 156 1.55 -11.74 -15.22
N ALA A 157 2.13 -12.19 -14.09
CA ALA A 157 1.98 -11.56 -12.78
C ALA A 157 2.44 -10.10 -12.76
N VAL A 158 3.39 -9.72 -13.62
CA VAL A 158 3.88 -8.33 -13.76
C VAL A 158 2.73 -7.37 -14.10
N VAL A 159 1.74 -7.84 -14.85
CA VAL A 159 0.54 -7.07 -15.22
C VAL A 159 -0.65 -7.46 -14.34
N ALA A 160 -0.80 -8.75 -14.00
CA ALA A 160 -1.94 -9.23 -13.25
C ALA A 160 -2.02 -8.61 -11.84
N PHE A 161 -0.90 -8.44 -11.13
CA PHE A 161 -0.90 -7.84 -9.79
C PHE A 161 -1.31 -6.36 -9.77
N PRO A 162 -0.70 -5.45 -10.56
CA PRO A 162 -1.14 -4.05 -10.58
C PRO A 162 -2.59 -3.91 -11.09
N LEU A 163 -3.00 -4.74 -12.06
CA LEU A 163 -4.38 -4.73 -12.55
C LEU A 163 -5.35 -5.21 -11.46
N TRP A 164 -5.01 -6.27 -10.73
CA TRP A 164 -5.82 -6.77 -9.62
C TRP A 164 -5.98 -5.71 -8.53
N PHE A 165 -4.87 -5.08 -8.15
CA PHE A 165 -4.83 -3.99 -7.18
C PHE A 165 -5.76 -2.83 -7.58
N LEU A 166 -5.68 -2.36 -8.83
CA LEU A 166 -6.46 -1.20 -9.28
C LEU A 166 -7.93 -1.51 -9.55
N LEU A 167 -8.28 -2.73 -9.95
CA LEU A 167 -9.65 -3.04 -10.39
C LEU A 167 -10.49 -3.79 -9.36
N PHE A 168 -9.85 -4.57 -8.48
CA PHE A 168 -10.55 -5.51 -7.59
C PHE A 168 -10.35 -5.21 -6.11
N THR A 169 -9.72 -4.09 -5.76
CA THR A 169 -9.57 -3.64 -4.37
C THR A 169 -10.29 -2.31 -4.12
N PRO A 170 -10.63 -1.98 -2.86
CA PRO A 170 -11.14 -0.66 -2.48
C PRO A 170 -10.38 0.54 -3.06
N VAL A 171 -9.06 0.39 -3.27
CA VAL A 171 -8.21 1.46 -3.85
C VAL A 171 -8.64 1.89 -5.25
N GLY A 172 -9.26 1.00 -6.02
CA GLY A 172 -9.74 1.32 -7.37
C GLY A 172 -10.71 2.50 -7.42
N ARG A 173 -11.53 2.68 -6.38
CA ARG A 173 -12.48 3.79 -6.29
C ARG A 173 -11.85 5.14 -5.94
N LEU A 174 -10.65 5.13 -5.35
CA LEU A 174 -9.86 6.36 -5.22
C LEU A 174 -9.35 6.83 -6.58
N VAL A 175 -9.03 5.89 -7.48
CA VAL A 175 -8.46 6.20 -8.81
C VAL A 175 -9.54 6.50 -9.84
N MET A 176 -10.64 5.78 -9.79
CA MET A 176 -11.80 5.91 -10.67
C MET A 176 -13.04 6.22 -9.83
N PRO A 177 -13.21 7.49 -9.41
CA PRO A 177 -14.36 7.86 -8.60
C PRO A 177 -15.65 7.79 -9.41
N ASP A 178 -16.71 7.27 -8.80
CA ASP A 178 -18.06 7.33 -9.37
C ASP A 178 -18.54 8.79 -9.43
N ALA A 179 -19.31 9.12 -10.47
CA ALA A 179 -19.88 10.45 -10.60
C ALA A 179 -20.84 10.73 -9.42
N LEU A 180 -20.59 11.83 -8.70
CA LEU A 180 -21.45 12.27 -7.61
C LEU A 180 -22.89 12.47 -8.13
N GLU A 181 -23.84 11.70 -7.63
CA GLU A 181 -25.26 11.93 -7.92
C GLU A 181 -25.70 13.26 -7.28
N ALA A 182 -26.29 14.13 -8.09
CA ALA A 182 -26.82 15.42 -7.64
C ALA A 182 -27.87 15.20 -6.54
N GLN A 183 -27.71 15.92 -5.43
CA GLN A 183 -28.52 15.73 -4.23
C GLN A 183 -29.91 16.38 -4.31
N GLU A 184 -30.84 15.85 -3.52
CA GLU A 184 -32.12 16.50 -3.22
C GLU A 184 -31.89 17.69 -2.28
N ASP A 185 -32.48 18.82 -2.62
CA ASP A 185 -32.36 20.10 -1.90
C ASP A 185 -33.09 20.02 -0.54
N ILE A 186 -32.37 20.23 0.56
CA ILE A 186 -32.92 20.12 1.93
C ILE A 186 -33.23 21.51 2.47
N ALA A 187 -34.51 21.81 2.72
CA ALA A 187 -34.88 23.10 3.29
C ALA A 187 -34.49 23.24 4.78
N ILE A 188 -33.60 24.20 5.10
CA ILE A 188 -33.22 24.55 6.49
C ILE A 188 -33.89 25.85 6.91
N ASN A 189 -34.94 25.74 7.73
CA ASN A 189 -35.78 26.89 8.10
C ASN A 189 -35.15 27.82 9.17
N ASN A 190 -34.30 27.29 10.04
CA ASN A 190 -33.67 28.07 11.13
C ASN A 190 -32.23 27.60 11.35
N PRO A 191 -31.26 28.06 10.54
CA PRO A 191 -29.88 27.63 10.64
C PRO A 191 -29.26 28.12 11.97
N VAL A 192 -28.56 27.23 12.66
CA VAL A 192 -27.80 27.52 13.88
C VAL A 192 -26.35 27.10 13.70
N PRO A 193 -25.35 27.82 14.26
CA PRO A 193 -23.97 27.38 14.17
C PRO A 193 -23.78 25.99 14.79
N VAL A 194 -23.17 25.08 14.03
CA VAL A 194 -22.84 23.72 14.49
C VAL A 194 -21.33 23.60 14.64
N VAL A 195 -20.89 23.12 15.80
CA VAL A 195 -19.49 22.75 16.06
C VAL A 195 -19.48 21.25 16.32
N PHE A 196 -18.77 20.51 15.48
CA PHE A 196 -18.66 19.06 15.56
C PHE A 196 -17.21 18.69 15.85
N VAL A 197 -16.96 18.00 16.96
CA VAL A 197 -15.63 17.60 17.41
C VAL A 197 -15.61 16.11 17.65
N VAL A 198 -14.68 15.42 17.01
CA VAL A 198 -14.41 14.00 17.21
C VAL A 198 -13.02 13.87 17.83
N LEU A 199 -12.95 13.15 18.95
CA LEU A 199 -11.68 12.83 19.61
C LEU A 199 -11.35 11.38 19.29
N ASP A 200 -10.19 11.17 18.68
CA ASP A 200 -9.71 9.84 18.29
C ASP A 200 -9.38 9.00 19.53
N GLU A 201 -9.72 7.71 19.48
CA GLU A 201 -9.44 6.69 20.50
C GLU A 201 -9.83 7.05 21.96
N ILE A 202 -10.82 7.92 22.16
CA ILE A 202 -11.21 8.32 23.52
C ILE A 202 -11.88 7.18 24.29
N ASN A 203 -11.31 6.83 25.45
CA ASN A 203 -11.90 5.83 26.33
C ASN A 203 -12.82 6.50 27.38
N THR A 204 -14.14 6.44 27.14
CA THR A 204 -15.14 7.00 28.05
C THR A 204 -15.01 6.47 29.48
N THR A 205 -14.70 5.18 29.68
CA THR A 205 -14.59 4.60 31.03
C THR A 205 -13.44 5.18 31.84
N ALA A 206 -12.36 5.61 31.17
CA ALA A 206 -11.22 6.23 31.82
C ALA A 206 -11.54 7.64 32.35
N LEU A 207 -12.58 8.29 31.80
CA LEU A 207 -13.02 9.63 32.22
C LEU A 207 -13.89 9.60 33.48
N LEU A 208 -14.41 8.45 33.89
CA LEU A 208 -15.44 8.37 34.91
C LEU A 208 -14.87 8.23 36.34
N ASP A 209 -15.58 8.81 37.31
CA ASP A 209 -15.43 8.58 38.74
C ASP A 209 -16.12 7.29 39.18
N ALA A 210 -15.97 6.92 40.45
CA ALA A 210 -16.62 5.73 41.04
C ALA A 210 -18.17 5.81 41.02
N LYS A 211 -18.75 6.96 40.68
CA LYS A 211 -20.19 7.19 40.57
C LYS A 211 -20.65 7.21 39.11
N GLY A 212 -19.76 6.92 38.15
CA GLY A 212 -20.07 6.90 36.71
C GLY A 212 -20.21 8.28 36.07
N ARG A 213 -19.78 9.36 36.72
CA ARG A 213 -19.79 10.72 36.15
C ARG A 213 -18.38 11.09 35.71
N ILE A 214 -18.23 12.04 34.78
CA ILE A 214 -16.90 12.55 34.41
C ILE A 214 -16.20 13.06 35.68
N ASP A 215 -14.99 12.57 35.95
CA ASP A 215 -14.20 12.91 37.13
C ASP A 215 -13.77 14.39 37.07
N PRO A 216 -14.31 15.26 37.95
CA PRO A 216 -14.04 16.69 37.88
C PRO A 216 -12.65 17.08 38.42
N VAL A 217 -11.97 16.17 39.12
CA VAL A 217 -10.61 16.42 39.62
C VAL A 217 -9.59 16.11 38.53
N ARG A 218 -9.77 15.00 37.81
CA ARG A 218 -8.87 14.59 36.72
C ARG A 218 -9.19 15.28 35.38
N PHE A 219 -10.47 15.51 35.08
CA PHE A 219 -10.95 16.06 33.81
C PHE A 219 -11.90 17.27 34.02
N PRO A 220 -11.42 18.36 34.63
CA PRO A 220 -12.27 19.48 35.06
C PRO A 220 -13.03 20.16 33.92
N ASN A 221 -12.41 20.32 32.75
CA ASN A 221 -13.04 20.97 31.59
C ASN A 221 -14.12 20.09 30.95
N PHE A 222 -13.90 18.77 30.86
CA PHE A 222 -14.93 17.84 30.38
C PHE A 222 -16.11 17.77 31.35
N ALA A 223 -15.85 17.75 32.66
CA ALA A 223 -16.91 17.79 33.66
C ALA A 223 -17.72 19.09 33.58
N SER A 224 -17.05 20.24 33.37
CA SER A 224 -17.71 21.53 33.17
C SER A 224 -18.59 21.53 31.92
N LEU A 225 -18.08 21.04 30.79
CA LEU A 225 -18.84 20.94 29.54
C LEU A 225 -20.07 20.05 29.72
N ALA A 226 -19.90 18.84 30.28
CA ALA A 226 -21.00 17.91 30.51
C ALA A 226 -22.07 18.45 31.48
N SER A 227 -21.70 19.32 32.43
CA SER A 227 -22.66 19.95 33.36
C SER A 227 -23.54 21.01 32.69
N GLN A 228 -23.12 21.53 31.54
CA GLN A 228 -23.81 22.56 30.76
C GLN A 228 -24.39 21.99 29.45
N SER A 229 -24.26 20.69 29.21
CA SER A 229 -24.70 20.02 27.99
C SER A 229 -25.50 18.76 28.30
N GLN A 230 -25.98 18.08 27.26
CA GLN A 230 -26.49 16.71 27.41
C GLN A 230 -25.33 15.73 27.32
N TRP A 231 -25.26 14.80 28.28
CA TRP A 231 -24.25 13.77 28.34
C TRP A 231 -24.87 12.38 28.14
N PHE A 232 -24.37 11.64 27.16
CA PHE A 232 -24.84 10.29 26.82
C PHE A 232 -23.83 9.26 27.33
N GLN A 233 -23.93 8.91 28.62
CA GLN A 233 -22.96 8.03 29.29
C GLN A 233 -22.78 6.65 28.65
N ASN A 234 -23.84 6.13 28.02
CA ASN A 234 -23.85 4.80 27.38
C ASN A 234 -23.77 4.89 25.84
N ALA A 235 -23.29 6.02 25.29
CA ALA A 235 -23.04 6.12 23.86
C ALA A 235 -21.88 5.21 23.45
N THR A 236 -22.10 4.38 22.43
CA THR A 236 -21.11 3.47 21.87
C THR A 236 -20.73 3.89 20.47
N ALA A 237 -19.47 3.70 20.08
CA ALA A 237 -19.04 3.87 18.70
C ALA A 237 -19.76 2.87 17.77
N THR A 238 -19.99 3.27 16.53
CA THR A 238 -20.63 2.44 15.49
C THR A 238 -19.68 1.38 14.93
N TYR A 239 -18.37 1.58 15.07
CA TYR A 239 -17.32 0.68 14.61
C TYR A 239 -16.04 0.87 15.42
N VAL A 240 -15.11 -0.09 15.36
CA VAL A 240 -13.83 -0.05 16.09
C VAL A 240 -12.80 0.89 15.47
N GLU A 241 -12.88 1.10 14.15
CA GLU A 241 -11.96 1.94 13.37
C GLU A 241 -12.54 3.34 13.17
N THR A 242 -11.76 4.38 13.47
CA THR A 242 -12.20 5.79 13.44
C THR A 242 -12.72 6.22 12.07
N ALA A 243 -12.02 5.88 10.98
CA ALA A 243 -12.44 6.26 9.63
C ALA A 243 -13.83 5.70 9.27
N VAL A 244 -14.09 4.44 9.64
CA VAL A 244 -15.38 3.77 9.42
C VAL A 244 -16.46 4.33 10.35
N ALA A 245 -16.13 4.56 11.62
CA ALA A 245 -17.07 5.10 12.60
C ALA A 245 -17.51 6.53 12.23
N VAL A 246 -16.58 7.40 11.84
CA VAL A 246 -16.86 8.77 11.40
C VAL A 246 -17.69 8.78 10.13
N SER A 247 -17.38 7.90 9.16
CA SER A 247 -18.20 7.74 7.95
C SER A 247 -19.64 7.35 8.29
N ALA A 248 -19.85 6.44 9.24
CA ALA A 248 -21.17 6.06 9.72
C ALA A 248 -21.90 7.21 10.44
N ILE A 249 -21.19 8.00 11.25
CA ILE A 249 -21.76 9.17 11.93
C ILE A 249 -22.24 10.21 10.91
N LEU A 250 -21.42 10.50 9.89
CA LEU A 250 -21.72 11.54 8.91
C LEU A 250 -22.71 11.10 7.82
N THR A 251 -22.93 9.80 7.64
CA THR A 251 -23.91 9.27 6.66
C THR A 251 -25.19 8.76 7.32
N GLY A 252 -25.17 8.50 8.63
CA GLY A 252 -26.25 7.79 9.34
C GLY A 252 -26.42 6.33 8.93
N ARG A 253 -25.48 5.74 8.17
CA ARG A 253 -25.55 4.37 7.68
C ARG A 253 -24.66 3.45 8.52
N GLN A 254 -25.19 2.29 8.90
CA GLN A 254 -24.37 1.30 9.60
C GLN A 254 -23.30 0.72 8.67
N PRO A 255 -22.06 0.52 9.17
CA PRO A 255 -21.01 -0.17 8.43
C PRO A 255 -21.46 -1.57 8.01
N ARG A 256 -21.17 -1.93 6.76
CA ARG A 256 -21.46 -3.24 6.19
C ARG A 256 -20.20 -4.09 6.19
N ALA A 257 -20.30 -5.33 6.65
CA ALA A 257 -19.16 -6.25 6.69
C ALA A 257 -18.81 -6.83 5.31
N ASP A 258 -19.76 -6.84 4.38
CA ASP A 258 -19.63 -7.36 3.02
C ASP A 258 -19.00 -6.38 2.03
N VAL A 259 -19.00 -5.07 2.36
CA VAL A 259 -18.47 -4.02 1.48
C VAL A 259 -17.65 -3.01 2.30
N ARG A 260 -16.34 -2.94 2.05
CA ARG A 260 -15.46 -1.90 2.61
C ARG A 260 -15.45 -0.68 1.70
N LEU A 261 -16.08 0.41 2.14
CA LEU A 261 -16.09 1.70 1.46
C LEU A 261 -14.89 2.54 1.93
N ASN A 262 -14.33 3.34 1.02
CA ASN A 262 -13.30 4.30 1.38
C ASN A 262 -13.92 5.46 2.17
N PRO A 263 -13.26 6.03 3.18
CA PRO A 263 -13.79 7.14 3.98
C PRO A 263 -13.68 8.48 3.20
N THR A 264 -14.29 8.54 2.01
CA THR A 264 -14.19 9.63 1.05
C THR A 264 -15.58 10.08 0.59
N ALA A 265 -15.71 11.34 0.14
CA ALA A 265 -16.96 11.87 -0.40
C ALA A 265 -17.47 11.08 -1.62
N THR A 266 -16.57 10.50 -2.41
CA THR A 266 -16.91 9.65 -3.56
C THR A 266 -17.68 8.40 -3.15
N ASP A 267 -17.16 7.67 -2.16
CA ASP A 267 -17.78 6.43 -1.67
C ASP A 267 -18.96 6.71 -0.72
N HIS A 268 -19.03 7.93 -0.16
CA HIS A 268 -20.10 8.41 0.71
C HIS A 268 -20.72 9.72 0.19
N PRO A 269 -21.35 9.75 -0.99
CA PRO A 269 -21.84 10.98 -1.63
C PRO A 269 -23.05 11.59 -0.92
N GLN A 270 -23.73 10.79 -0.09
CA GLN A 270 -24.84 11.22 0.75
C GLN A 270 -24.38 11.26 2.21
N ASN A 271 -23.83 12.41 2.61
CA ASN A 271 -23.34 12.66 3.96
C ASN A 271 -23.72 14.08 4.42
N LEU A 272 -23.54 14.38 5.70
CA LEU A 272 -23.93 15.66 6.27
C LEU A 272 -23.26 16.88 5.60
N PHE A 273 -22.03 16.76 5.07
CA PHE A 273 -21.37 17.87 4.36
C PHE A 273 -22.10 18.22 3.07
N THR A 274 -22.40 17.21 2.26
CA THR A 274 -23.11 17.39 0.99
C THR A 274 -24.54 17.87 1.24
N MET A 275 -25.24 17.26 2.21
CA MET A 275 -26.62 17.62 2.56
C MET A 275 -26.78 19.05 3.08
N LEU A 276 -25.75 19.59 3.72
CA LEU A 276 -25.75 20.94 4.31
C LEU A 276 -24.96 21.95 3.45
N GLY A 277 -24.44 21.50 2.30
CA GLY A 277 -23.53 22.21 1.39
C GLY A 277 -23.96 23.63 1.03
N ASP A 278 -25.23 23.76 0.66
CA ASP A 278 -25.81 25.02 0.16
C ASP A 278 -26.28 25.96 1.28
N HIS A 279 -26.29 25.50 2.52
CA HIS A 279 -26.87 26.23 3.66
C HIS A 279 -25.84 26.67 4.71
N TYR A 280 -24.68 26.01 4.75
CA TYR A 280 -23.64 26.29 5.74
C TYR A 280 -22.30 26.58 5.09
N ARG A 281 -21.52 27.45 5.74
CA ARG A 281 -20.09 27.58 5.44
C ARG A 281 -19.31 26.61 6.30
N PHE A 282 -18.48 25.80 5.66
CA PHE A 282 -17.69 24.77 6.32
C PHE A 282 -16.30 25.29 6.71
N ASN A 283 -15.87 24.91 7.92
CA ASN A 283 -14.48 24.93 8.35
C ASN A 283 -14.20 23.54 8.93
N VAL A 284 -13.51 22.71 8.15
CA VAL A 284 -13.44 21.28 8.40
C VAL A 284 -11.98 20.84 8.35
N ILE A 285 -11.59 20.09 9.36
CA ILE A 285 -10.29 19.43 9.44
C ILE A 285 -10.56 17.94 9.58
N GLU A 286 -10.21 17.16 8.57
CA GLU A 286 -10.29 15.71 8.57
C GLU A 286 -8.88 15.13 8.65
N SER A 287 -8.59 14.34 9.68
CA SER A 287 -7.28 13.71 9.88
C SER A 287 -7.14 12.38 9.16
N VAL A 288 -8.20 11.57 9.16
CA VAL A 288 -8.20 10.18 8.65
C VAL A 288 -9.27 9.93 7.58
N THR A 289 -10.08 10.95 7.26
CA THR A 289 -11.18 10.89 6.28
C THR A 289 -11.05 12.01 5.24
N ARG A 290 -11.84 11.91 4.17
CA ARG A 290 -11.99 12.91 3.11
C ARG A 290 -13.48 12.99 2.71
N LEU A 291 -14.37 13.06 3.68
CA LEU A 291 -15.82 12.98 3.49
C LEU A 291 -16.42 14.33 3.05
N CYS A 292 -15.74 15.45 3.29
CA CYS A 292 -16.15 16.73 2.74
C CYS A 292 -15.62 16.90 1.31
N PRO A 293 -16.50 17.16 0.31
CA PRO A 293 -16.07 17.48 -1.05
C PRO A 293 -15.17 18.70 -1.11
N GLN A 294 -14.20 18.71 -2.03
CA GLN A 294 -13.24 19.82 -2.17
C GLN A 294 -13.91 21.15 -2.53
N GLU A 295 -15.06 21.10 -3.22
CA GLU A 295 -15.83 22.28 -3.61
C GLU A 295 -16.43 22.99 -2.40
N LEU A 296 -16.85 22.23 -1.38
CA LEU A 296 -17.47 22.73 -0.15
C LEU A 296 -16.42 23.08 0.91
N CYS A 297 -15.42 22.22 1.06
CA CYS A 297 -14.30 22.43 1.97
C CYS A 297 -13.07 22.83 1.16
N LYS A 298 -13.03 24.08 0.72
CA LYS A 298 -11.78 24.69 0.27
C LYS A 298 -10.84 24.73 1.45
N GLU A 299 -9.83 23.86 1.45
CA GLU A 299 -8.71 23.93 2.37
C GLU A 299 -8.12 25.35 2.25
N GLU A 300 -8.40 26.20 3.22
CA GLU A 300 -7.95 27.58 3.24
C GLU A 300 -6.45 27.59 3.56
N ASN A 301 -5.62 27.37 2.53
CA ASN A 301 -4.17 27.57 2.53
C ASN A 301 -3.44 27.11 3.81
N ASP A 302 -3.62 25.86 4.24
CA ASP A 302 -2.66 25.24 5.16
C ASP A 302 -1.41 24.85 4.36
N ALA A 303 -0.46 25.78 4.31
CA ALA A 303 0.89 25.62 3.75
C ALA A 303 1.74 24.48 4.40
N GLY A 304 1.12 23.59 5.18
CA GLY A 304 1.73 22.41 5.80
C GLY A 304 1.09 21.06 5.46
N ALA A 305 -0.06 21.02 4.76
CA ALA A 305 -0.82 19.81 4.48
C ALA A 305 -0.76 19.36 3.00
N SER A 306 0.30 19.74 2.28
CA SER A 306 0.60 19.23 0.94
C SER A 306 1.04 17.76 0.98
N PHE A 307 0.76 16.99 -0.07
CA PHE A 307 1.31 15.63 -0.23
C PHE A 307 2.84 15.63 -0.01
N ARG A 308 3.31 14.92 1.03
CA ARG A 308 4.72 14.83 1.39
C ARG A 308 5.31 13.51 0.90
N TYR A 309 5.98 13.54 -0.25
CA TYR A 309 6.60 12.36 -0.87
C TYR A 309 7.51 11.59 0.11
N ASN A 310 8.34 12.30 0.88
CA ASN A 310 9.29 11.66 1.79
C ASN A 310 8.59 10.92 2.94
N SER A 311 7.51 11.48 3.52
CA SER A 311 6.77 10.79 4.58
C SER A 311 6.05 9.57 4.03
N PHE A 312 5.42 9.69 2.86
CA PHE A 312 4.75 8.58 2.18
C PHE A 312 5.70 7.40 1.94
N PHE A 313 6.88 7.65 1.35
CA PHE A 313 7.84 6.59 1.08
C PHE A 313 8.50 6.03 2.34
N ALA A 314 8.70 6.85 3.37
CA ALA A 314 9.18 6.37 4.67
C ALA A 314 8.17 5.41 5.30
N ASP A 315 6.88 5.76 5.30
CA ASP A 315 5.81 4.92 5.83
C ASP A 315 5.61 3.65 5.01
N LEU A 316 5.65 3.77 3.67
CA LEU A 316 5.61 2.61 2.76
C LEU A 316 6.77 1.65 3.03
N MET A 317 7.96 2.19 3.34
CA MET A 317 9.12 1.38 3.69
C MET A 317 8.94 0.69 5.05
N VAL A 318 8.39 1.38 6.06
CA VAL A 318 8.05 0.75 7.35
C VAL A 318 7.03 -0.38 7.16
N ILE A 319 6.02 -0.18 6.33
CA ILE A 319 5.05 -1.22 5.96
C ILE A 319 5.76 -2.40 5.30
N PHE A 320 6.60 -2.14 4.29
CA PHE A 320 7.34 -3.21 3.62
C PHE A 320 8.24 -3.98 4.58
N LEU A 321 8.91 -3.28 5.50
CA LEU A 321 9.74 -3.89 6.54
C LEU A 321 8.90 -4.78 7.47
N HIS A 322 7.68 -4.39 7.85
CA HIS A 322 6.80 -5.28 8.63
C HIS A 322 6.42 -6.54 7.85
N ILE A 323 6.13 -6.39 6.55
CA ILE A 323 5.80 -7.51 5.66
C ILE A 323 6.96 -8.51 5.57
N ILE A 324 8.21 -8.06 5.51
CA ILE A 324 9.39 -8.93 5.37
C ILE A 324 10.15 -9.21 6.68
N SER A 325 9.82 -8.57 7.80
CA SER A 325 10.57 -8.77 9.06
C SER A 325 9.99 -9.90 9.90
N PRO A 326 10.79 -10.88 10.32
CA PRO A 326 10.37 -11.90 11.28
C PRO A 326 9.78 -11.28 12.58
N PRO A 327 8.99 -12.02 13.36
CA PRO A 327 8.19 -11.45 14.46
C PRO A 327 8.98 -10.63 15.49
N GLN A 328 10.18 -11.06 15.92
CA GLN A 328 10.94 -10.31 16.93
C GLN A 328 11.66 -9.10 16.35
N LEU A 329 12.12 -9.16 15.09
CA LEU A 329 12.60 -7.99 14.36
C LEU A 329 11.47 -6.98 14.11
N GLY A 330 10.27 -7.47 13.76
CA GLY A 330 9.09 -6.62 13.53
C GLY A 330 8.72 -5.78 14.75
N LYS A 331 8.86 -6.32 15.96
CA LYS A 331 8.63 -5.57 17.21
C LYS A 331 9.58 -4.40 17.45
N LYS A 332 10.71 -4.33 16.73
CA LYS A 332 11.67 -3.22 16.83
C LYS A 332 11.40 -2.12 15.81
N LEU A 333 10.51 -2.36 14.85
CA LEU A 333 10.10 -1.36 13.88
C LEU A 333 9.07 -0.42 14.52
N PRO A 334 8.93 0.81 14.00
CA PRO A 334 7.89 1.73 14.45
C PRO A 334 6.51 1.09 14.33
N PRO A 335 5.65 1.18 15.36
CA PRO A 335 4.37 0.50 15.35
C PRO A 335 3.44 1.04 14.25
N LEU A 336 2.77 0.14 13.53
CA LEU A 336 1.67 0.52 12.64
C LEU A 336 0.44 0.85 13.48
N HIS A 337 0.01 2.11 13.45
CA HIS A 337 -1.15 2.60 14.19
C HIS A 337 -2.31 2.99 13.25
N ALA A 338 -3.50 3.15 13.82
CA ALA A 338 -4.77 3.31 13.08
C ALA A 338 -4.84 4.55 12.16
N GLN A 339 -3.98 5.55 12.38
CA GLN A 339 -3.93 6.76 11.55
C GLN A 339 -3.27 6.55 10.17
N TRP A 340 -2.57 5.43 9.96
CA TRP A 340 -1.95 5.09 8.66
C TRP A 340 -1.01 6.16 8.08
N THR A 341 -0.31 6.95 8.90
CA THR A 341 0.66 7.98 8.49
C THR A 341 1.63 8.29 9.63
N GLY A 342 2.86 8.72 9.34
CA GLY A 342 3.83 9.16 10.35
C GLY A 342 4.67 8.06 10.98
N PHE A 343 4.66 6.84 10.44
CA PHE A 343 5.46 5.72 10.95
C PHE A 343 6.97 5.98 10.82
N GLY A 344 7.38 6.63 9.73
CA GLY A 344 8.76 6.92 9.39
C GLY A 344 9.32 8.17 10.08
N GLU A 345 8.49 8.95 10.77
CA GLU A 345 8.96 10.14 11.52
C GLU A 345 9.86 9.77 12.70
N GLU A 346 9.81 8.53 13.20
CA GLU A 346 10.75 8.02 14.20
C GLU A 346 12.10 7.56 13.62
N ILE A 347 12.20 7.43 12.28
CA ILE A 347 13.39 6.91 11.57
C ILE A 347 14.17 8.05 10.89
N LEU A 348 13.51 9.16 10.54
CA LEU A 348 14.09 10.37 9.95
C LEU A 348 14.55 11.35 11.02
#